data_AF-A0A9E0J849-F1
#
_entry.id   AF-A0A9E0J849-F1
#
_cell.length_a   1.000
_cell.length_b   1.000
_cell.length_c   1.000
_cell.angle_alpha   90.00
_cell.angle_beta   90.00
_cell.angle_gamma   90.00
#
_symmetry.space_group_name_H-M   'P 1'
#
loop_
_entity.id
_entity.type
_entity.pdbx_description
1 polymer ?
#
loop_
_entity_poly.entity_id
_entity_poly.type
_entity_poly.pdbx_seq_one_letter_code
_entity_poly.pdbx_strand_id
1 'polypeptide(L)'
;EGPVSALDEAGTIALLDDLSALEEARLLPKKPWTRDKMSPGKFEGLLRGIVGMRMAVTRLEGTAKLSQNKTQADRAGVMAALADHPIGRRMRVSG
;
A
#
# COMPACT_ATOMS: atom_id res chain seq x y z
N GLU A 1 13.74 -2.10 5.61
CA GLU A 1 14.69 -3.10 5.09
C GLU A 1 14.52 -4.42 5.82
N GLY A 2 15.05 -5.50 5.23
CA GLY A 2 15.06 -6.84 5.80
C GLY A 2 15.18 -7.94 4.74
N PRO A 3 15.40 -9.20 5.14
CA PRO A 3 15.61 -10.30 4.19
C PRO A 3 14.31 -10.65 3.46
N VAL A 4 14.47 -11.15 2.23
CA VAL A 4 13.37 -11.62 1.37
C VAL A 4 13.53 -13.12 1.12
N SER A 5 12.44 -13.86 1.22
CA SER A 5 12.36 -15.28 0.86
C SER A 5 11.18 -15.52 -0.07
N ALA A 6 11.29 -16.52 -0.95
CA ALA A 6 10.16 -16.98 -1.74
C ALA A 6 9.08 -17.59 -0.85
N LEU A 7 7.82 -17.45 -1.25
CA LEU A 7 6.70 -18.21 -0.71
C LEU A 7 6.58 -19.53 -1.48
N ASP A 8 5.98 -20.53 -0.84
CA ASP A 8 5.48 -21.70 -1.55
C ASP A 8 4.21 -21.36 -2.36
N GLU A 9 3.68 -22.33 -3.08
CA GLU A 9 2.48 -22.13 -3.90
C GLU A 9 1.28 -21.72 -3.03
N ALA A 10 1.06 -22.42 -1.91
CA ALA A 10 -0.04 -22.12 -0.99
C ALA A 10 0.06 -20.70 -0.41
N GLY A 11 1.26 -20.26 -0.03
CA GLY A 11 1.52 -18.90 0.45
C GLY A 11 1.34 -17.86 -0.64
N THR A 12 1.72 -18.16 -1.88
CA THR A 12 1.48 -17.27 -3.03
C THR A 12 -0.03 -17.12 -3.31
N ILE A 13 -0.78 -18.22 -3.24
CA ILE A 13 -2.23 -18.23 -3.39
C ILE A 13 -2.90 -17.37 -2.30
N ALA A 14 -2.52 -17.57 -1.03
CA ALA A 14 -3.05 -16.80 0.08
C ALA A 14 -2.79 -15.28 -0.09
N LEU A 15 -1.57 -14.90 -0.49
CA LEU A 15 -1.21 -13.51 -0.76
C LEU A 15 -2.10 -12.89 -1.86
N LEU A 16 -2.38 -13.64 -2.93
CA LEU A 16 -3.22 -13.17 -4.03
C LEU A 16 -4.69 -13.01 -3.61
N ASP A 17 -5.24 -13.97 -2.85
CA ASP A 17 -6.61 -13.90 -2.34
C ASP A 17 -6.76 -12.73 -1.35
N ASP A 18 -5.80 -12.53 -0.44
CA ASP A 18 -5.78 -11.41 0.51
C ASP A 18 -5.70 -10.05 -0.18
N LEU A 19 -4.83 -9.92 -1.20
CA LEU A 19 -4.72 -8.70 -1.98
C LEU A 19 -6.00 -8.40 -2.76
N SER A 20 -6.62 -9.42 -3.36
CA SER A 20 -7.90 -9.29 -4.05
C SER A 20 -8.98 -8.81 -3.09
N ALA A 21 -9.07 -9.39 -1.89
CA ALA A 21 -10.03 -8.99 -0.88
C ALA A 21 -9.84 -7.53 -0.42
N LEU A 22 -8.58 -7.11 -0.20
CA LEU A 22 -8.24 -5.74 0.20
C LEU A 22 -8.68 -4.70 -0.82
N GLU A 23 -8.46 -4.96 -2.12
CA GLU A 23 -8.82 -4.04 -3.18
C GLU A 23 -10.33 -4.04 -3.47
N GLU A 24 -10.98 -5.20 -3.45
CA GLU A 24 -12.43 -5.30 -3.63
C GLU A 24 -13.21 -4.63 -2.49
N ALA A 25 -12.67 -4.62 -1.26
CA ALA A 25 -13.27 -3.90 -0.13
C ALA A 25 -13.40 -2.38 -0.38
N ARG A 26 -12.53 -1.79 -1.22
CA ARG A 26 -12.60 -0.36 -1.60
C ARG A 26 -13.74 -0.06 -2.57
N LEU A 27 -14.32 -1.09 -3.18
CA LEU A 27 -15.38 -0.97 -4.18
C LEU A 27 -16.79 -1.20 -3.60
N LEU A 28 -16.90 -1.43 -2.29
CA LEU A 28 -18.19 -1.59 -1.63
C LEU A 28 -19.13 -0.41 -1.94
N PRO A 29 -20.44 -0.67 -2.15
CA PRO A 29 -21.14 -1.92 -1.89
C PRO A 29 -21.16 -2.92 -3.07
N LYS A 30 -20.32 -2.76 -4.10
CA LYS A 30 -20.25 -3.74 -5.20
C LYS A 30 -19.91 -5.12 -4.64
N LYS A 31 -20.56 -6.16 -5.19
CA LYS A 31 -20.30 -7.55 -4.79
C LYS A 31 -18.83 -7.89 -5.08
N PRO A 32 -18.03 -8.27 -4.08
CA PRO A 32 -16.62 -8.60 -4.28
C PRO A 32 -16.41 -9.64 -5.37
N TRP A 33 -15.37 -9.43 -6.18
CA TRP A 33 -14.85 -10.41 -7.11
C TRP A 33 -13.90 -11.38 -6.40
N THR A 34 -13.99 -12.68 -6.74
CA THR A 34 -13.07 -13.72 -6.27
C THR A 34 -12.63 -14.57 -7.46
N ARG A 35 -11.52 -15.31 -7.30
CA ARG A 35 -11.03 -16.20 -8.36
C ARG A 35 -11.99 -17.31 -8.76
N ASP A 36 -13.01 -17.62 -7.96
CA ASP A 36 -14.09 -18.56 -8.33
C ASP A 36 -14.88 -18.09 -9.57
N LYS A 37 -14.80 -16.80 -9.90
CA LYS A 37 -15.39 -16.23 -11.11
C LYS A 37 -14.51 -16.43 -12.36
N MET A 38 -13.31 -17.00 -12.23
CA MET A 38 -12.46 -17.35 -13.37
C MET A 38 -12.92 -18.65 -14.02
N SER A 39 -12.59 -18.82 -15.31
CA SER A 39 -12.78 -20.09 -15.99
C SER A 39 -11.87 -21.17 -15.37
N PRO A 40 -12.31 -22.45 -15.32
CA PRO A 40 -11.52 -23.54 -14.78
C PRO A 40 -10.09 -23.60 -15.36
N GLY A 41 -9.08 -23.83 -14.52
CA GLY A 41 -7.67 -23.93 -14.93
C GLY A 41 -6.97 -22.59 -15.21
N LYS A 42 -7.71 -21.48 -15.30
CA LYS A 42 -7.11 -20.17 -15.62
C LYS A 42 -6.25 -19.64 -14.49
N PHE A 43 -6.70 -19.81 -13.25
CA PHE A 43 -5.95 -19.34 -12.08
C PHE A 43 -4.60 -20.07 -11.98
N GLU A 44 -4.60 -21.39 -12.10
CA GLU A 44 -3.42 -22.25 -12.10
C GLU A 44 -2.49 -21.93 -13.28
N GLY A 45 -3.07 -21.58 -14.42
CA GLY A 45 -2.35 -21.11 -15.60
C GLY A 45 -1.53 -19.84 -15.33
N LEU A 46 -2.17 -18.84 -14.74
CA LEU A 46 -1.54 -17.58 -14.39
C LEU A 46 -0.55 -17.72 -13.23
N LEU A 47 -0.88 -18.56 -12.24
CA LEU A 47 -0.06 -18.77 -11.04
C LEU A 47 1.36 -19.21 -11.39
N ARG A 48 1.55 -20.03 -12.44
CA ARG A 48 2.88 -20.46 -12.90
C ARG A 48 3.80 -19.31 -13.33
N GLY A 49 3.25 -18.14 -13.66
CA GLY A 49 4.01 -16.94 -14.02
C GLY A 49 4.27 -15.99 -12.85
N ILE A 50 3.87 -16.36 -11.62
CA ILE A 50 3.93 -15.50 -10.45
C ILE A 50 4.82 -16.13 -9.39
N VAL A 51 5.77 -15.35 -8.86
CA VAL A 51 6.59 -15.74 -7.69
C VAL A 51 6.16 -14.91 -6.50
N GLY A 52 5.50 -15.55 -5.52
CA GLY A 52 5.21 -14.92 -4.23
C GLY A 52 6.48 -14.77 -3.41
N MET A 53 6.60 -13.66 -2.68
CA MET A 53 7.73 -13.38 -1.81
C MET A 53 7.27 -12.79 -0.48
N ARG A 54 8.03 -13.06 0.58
CA ARG A 54 7.88 -12.46 1.90
C ARG A 54 9.14 -11.69 2.24
N MET A 55 8.98 -10.45 2.70
CA MET A 55 10.06 -9.68 3.32
C MET A 55 9.84 -9.66 4.84
N ALA A 56 10.82 -10.15 5.61
CA ALA A 56 10.82 -9.97 7.05
C ALA A 56 11.34 -8.57 7.37
N VAL A 57 10.47 -7.65 7.81
CA VAL A 57 10.89 -6.27 8.12
C VAL A 57 11.74 -6.28 9.39
N THR A 58 13.03 -5.95 9.26
CA THR A 58 13.96 -5.85 10.39
C THR A 58 14.13 -4.41 10.86
N ARG A 59 14.01 -3.45 9.94
CA ARG A 59 14.05 -2.02 10.28
C ARG A 59 13.15 -1.23 9.34
N LEU A 60 12.44 -0.24 9.89
CA LEU A 60 11.64 0.69 9.13
C LEU A 60 12.11 2.10 9.45
N GLU A 61 12.59 2.82 8.43
CA GLU A 61 12.94 4.23 8.53
C GLU A 61 12.04 5.05 7.63
N GLY A 62 11.45 6.11 8.18
CA GLY A 62 10.66 7.08 7.45
C GLY A 62 11.23 8.48 7.65
N THR A 63 11.28 9.28 6.60
CA THR A 63 11.63 10.71 6.68
C THR A 63 10.47 11.55 6.18
N ALA A 64 10.04 12.54 6.97
CA ALA A 64 9.04 13.52 6.55
C ALA A 64 9.69 14.90 6.38
N LYS A 65 9.88 15.34 5.14
CA LYS A 65 10.35 16.70 4.82
C LYS A 65 9.15 17.61 4.59
N LEU A 66 8.91 18.50 5.55
CA LEU A 66 7.73 19.36 5.66
C LEU A 66 8.15 20.80 5.94
N SER A 67 9.25 21.24 5.33
CA SER A 67 9.80 22.61 5.46
C SER A 67 10.13 23.01 6.91
N GLN A 68 10.50 22.06 7.77
CA GLN A 68 10.78 22.33 9.18
C GLN A 68 11.96 23.31 9.39
N ASN A 69 12.84 23.46 8.40
CA ASN A 69 13.99 24.38 8.41
C ASN A 69 13.68 25.77 7.82
N LYS A 70 12.43 26.08 7.47
CA LYS A 70 12.01 27.38 6.93
C LYS A 70 11.46 28.28 8.03
N THR A 71 11.33 29.56 7.71
CA THR A 71 10.73 30.54 8.63
C THR A 71 9.28 30.18 8.93
N GLN A 72 8.76 30.66 10.06
CA GLN A 72 7.36 30.43 10.44
C GLN A 72 6.40 31.00 9.38
N ALA A 73 6.72 32.16 8.79
CA ALA A 73 5.91 32.80 7.76
C ALA A 73 5.83 31.93 6.48
N ASP A 74 6.97 31.40 6.03
CA ASP A 74 7.00 30.52 4.85
C ASP A 74 6.23 29.23 5.10
N ARG A 75 6.38 28.64 6.29
CA ARG A 75 5.63 27.43 6.68
C ARG A 75 4.12 27.72 6.73
N ALA A 76 3.71 28.86 7.29
CA ALA A 76 2.31 29.25 7.35
C ALA A 76 1.72 29.47 5.94
N GLY A 77 2.46 30.12 5.05
CA GLY A 77 2.05 30.33 3.65
C GLY A 77 1.82 29.01 2.91
N VAL A 78 2.73 28.04 3.04
CA VAL A 78 2.56 26.71 2.43
C VAL A 78 1.40 25.93 3.07
N MET A 79 1.22 25.99 4.38
CA MET A 79 0.08 25.34 5.06
C MET A 79 -1.28 25.92 4.66
N ALA A 80 -1.34 27.22 4.35
CA ALA A 80 -2.53 27.88 3.84
C ALA A 80 -2.81 27.47 2.39
N ALA A 81 -1.79 27.53 1.52
CA ALA A 81 -1.91 27.16 0.12
C ALA A 81 -2.29 25.67 -0.07
N LEU A 82 -1.86 24.79 0.83
CA LEU A 82 -2.12 23.35 0.80
C LEU A 82 -3.21 22.90 1.79
N ALA A 83 -4.10 23.79 2.24
CA ALA A 83 -5.05 23.49 3.31
C ALA A 83 -5.95 22.27 3.03
N ASP A 84 -6.40 22.11 1.78
CA ASP A 84 -7.25 20.99 1.36
C ASP A 84 -6.43 19.74 1.02
N HIS A 85 -5.12 19.88 0.88
CA HIS A 85 -4.21 18.79 0.58
C HIS A 85 -3.73 18.08 1.88
N PRO A 86 -3.65 16.74 1.91
CA PRO A 86 -3.19 16.00 3.09
C PRO A 86 -1.82 16.44 3.64
N ILE A 87 -0.93 16.93 2.77
CA ILE A 87 0.39 17.46 3.17
C ILE A 87 0.25 18.72 4.02
N GLY A 88 -0.60 19.68 3.63
CA GLY A 88 -0.81 20.91 4.41
C GLY A 88 -1.38 20.60 5.80
N ARG A 89 -2.25 19.59 5.90
CA ARG A 89 -2.71 19.06 7.19
C ARG A 89 -1.58 18.46 8.02
N ARG A 90 -0.71 17.63 7.42
CA ARG A 90 0.42 16.98 8.11
C ARG A 90 1.48 17.97 8.61
N MET A 91 1.66 19.10 7.91
CA MET A 91 2.55 20.20 8.32
C MET A 91 2.11 20.90 9.61
N ARG A 92 0.80 20.93 9.91
CA ARG A 92 0.24 21.56 11.13
C ARG A 92 0.50 20.75 12.40
N VAL A 93 0.56 19.42 12.28
CA VAL A 93 0.73 18.48 13.40
C VAL A 93 2.21 18.16 13.69
N SER A 94 3.12 18.61 12.83
CA SER A 94 4.57 18.38 12.94
C SER A 94 5.31 19.59 13.55
N GLY A 95 4.62 20.38 14.37
CA GLY A 95 5.10 21.60 15.01
C GLY A 95 5.25 21.42 16.51
#